data_AF-A0A7Y0NPU7-F1
#
_entry.id   AF-A0A7Y0NPU7-F1
#
_cell.length_a   1.000
_cell.length_b   1.000
_cell.length_c   1.000
_cell.angle_alpha   90.00
_cell.angle_beta   90.00
_cell.angle_gamma   90.00
#
_symmetry.space_group_name_H-M   'P 1'
#
loop_
_entity.id
_entity.type
_entity.pdbx_description
1 polymer ?
#
loop_
_entity_poly.entity_id
_entity_poly.type
_entity_poly.pdbx_seq_one_letter_code
_entity_poly.pdbx_strand_id
1 'polypeptide(L)'
;MLKRINVLVDLPDFGTIELPLVYTMSMEGSKKGTCLVNCKIVLSAENLPEWLLTTTFSIVYSRAEAENANIVSVSADSGTTNRYHEIMLSIVSSYIKLKEDRVGLN
;
A
#
# COMPACT_ATOMS: atom_id res chain seq x y z
N MET A 1 10.75 8.77 -7.70
CA MET A 1 11.83 7.78 -7.48
C MET A 1 11.19 6.41 -7.24
N LEU A 2 11.71 5.35 -7.86
CA LEU A 2 11.27 3.98 -7.61
C LEU A 2 11.92 3.46 -6.33
N LYS A 3 11.12 2.93 -5.41
CA LYS A 3 11.55 2.35 -4.14
C LYS A 3 11.19 0.87 -4.09
N ARG A 4 11.98 0.08 -3.35
CA ARG A 4 11.77 -1.37 -3.15
C ARG A 4 11.76 -1.68 -1.66
N ILE A 5 10.80 -2.48 -1.21
CA ILE A 5 10.66 -2.94 0.16
C ILE A 5 10.12 -4.36 0.21
N ASN A 6 10.42 -5.08 1.29
CA ASN A 6 9.73 -6.30 1.62
C ASN A 6 8.81 -6.00 2.81
N VAL A 7 7.52 -6.31 2.66
CA VAL A 7 6.52 -6.12 3.71
C VAL A 7 6.15 -7.48 4.28
N LEU A 8 6.28 -7.63 5.59
CA LEU A 8 5.76 -8.80 6.29
C LEU A 8 4.27 -8.57 6.55
N VAL A 9 3.44 -9.47 6.04
CA VAL A 9 1.98 -9.42 6.21
C VAL A 9 1.59 -10.66 6.98
N ASP A 10 0.99 -10.47 8.16
CA ASP A 10 0.42 -11.59 8.91
C ASP A 10 -1.03 -11.79 8.47
N LEU A 11 -1.28 -12.91 7.80
CA LEU A 11 -2.62 -13.27 7.34
C LEU A 11 -3.16 -14.41 8.21
N PRO A 12 -4.43 -14.32 8.68
CA PRO A 12 -5.08 -15.46 9.29
C PRO A 12 -5.01 -16.66 8.34
N ASP A 13 -4.81 -17.87 8.87
CA ASP A 13 -4.77 -19.13 8.11
C ASP A 13 -3.57 -19.34 7.16
N PHE A 14 -2.84 -18.28 6.80
CA PHE A 14 -1.63 -18.35 5.95
C PHE A 14 -0.34 -18.04 6.72
N GLY A 15 -0.45 -17.50 7.93
CA GLY A 15 0.69 -17.06 8.74
C GLY A 15 1.35 -15.80 8.17
N THR A 16 2.58 -15.56 8.59
CA THR A 16 3.36 -14.41 8.13
C THR A 16 3.98 -14.69 6.76
N ILE A 17 3.60 -13.87 5.78
CA ILE A 17 4.12 -13.91 4.41
C ILE A 17 5.04 -12.71 4.16
N GLU A 18 6.05 -12.90 3.31
CA GLU A 18 6.91 -11.82 2.84
C GLU A 18 6.46 -11.36 1.45
N LEU A 19 6.06 -10.10 1.34
CA LEU A 19 5.61 -9.50 0.09
C LEU A 19 6.65 -8.51 -0.44
N PRO A 20 7.40 -8.88 -1.50
CA PRO A 20 8.27 -7.94 -2.19
C PRO A 20 7.44 -6.91 -2.96
N LEU A 21 7.68 -5.64 -2.70
CA LEU A 21 6.92 -4.52 -3.22
C LEU A 21 7.84 -3.49 -3.87
N VAL A 22 7.46 -3.01 -5.05
CA VAL A 22 7.99 -1.77 -5.61
C VAL A 22 6.93 -0.68 -5.57
N TYR A 23 7.33 0.55 -5.27
CA TYR A 23 6.41 1.68 -5.30
C TYR A 23 7.07 2.99 -5.75
N THR A 24 6.24 3.90 -6.24
CA THR A 24 6.62 5.29 -6.56
C THR A 24 5.66 6.24 -5.87
N MET A 25 6.18 7.35 -5.36
CA MET A 25 5.38 8.40 -4.74
C MET A 25 5.42 9.67 -5.58
N SER A 26 4.27 10.34 -5.67
CA SER A 26 4.12 11.65 -6.28
C SER A 26 3.19 12.52 -5.43
N MET A 27 3.57 13.78 -5.21
CA MET A 27 2.66 14.76 -4.63
C MET A 27 1.67 15.21 -5.70
N GLU A 28 0.39 15.22 -5.38
CA GLU A 28 -0.63 15.71 -6.31
C GLU A 28 -0.56 17.25 -6.33
N GLY A 29 0.06 17.82 -7.36
CA GLY A 29 0.35 19.26 -7.43
C GLY A 29 -0.90 20.18 -7.36
N SER A 30 -2.08 19.65 -7.66
CA SER A 30 -3.36 20.36 -7.57
C SER A 30 -3.99 20.35 -6.17
N LYS A 31 -3.57 19.46 -5.27
CA LYS A 31 -4.12 19.33 -3.91
C LYS A 31 -2.99 19.30 -2.88
N LYS A 32 -2.82 20.43 -2.18
CA LYS A 32 -1.89 20.49 -1.04
C LYS A 32 -2.24 19.40 -0.03
N GLY A 33 -1.23 18.64 0.40
CA GLY A 33 -1.40 17.59 1.40
C GLY A 33 -1.86 16.22 0.86
N THR A 34 -1.97 16.03 -0.46
CA THR A 34 -2.27 14.72 -1.07
C THR A 34 -1.03 14.09 -1.69
N CYS A 35 -0.76 12.84 -1.32
CA CYS A 35 0.29 12.01 -1.86
C CYS A 35 -0.30 10.74 -2.49
N LEU A 36 -0.02 10.54 -3.78
CA LEU A 36 -0.35 9.31 -4.50
C LEU A 36 0.86 8.37 -4.49
N VAL A 37 0.60 7.11 -4.18
CA VAL A 37 1.59 6.04 -4.16
C VAL A 37 1.13 4.90 -5.06
N ASN A 38 1.82 4.71 -6.18
CA ASN A 38 1.56 3.59 -7.08
C ASN A 38 2.42 2.40 -6.65
N CYS A 39 1.79 1.25 -6.45
CA CYS A 39 2.41 0.06 -5.89
C CYS A 39 2.32 -1.13 -6.85
N LYS A 40 3.33 -1.99 -6.82
CA LYS A 40 3.33 -3.29 -7.50
C LYS A 40 3.99 -4.36 -6.63
N ILE A 41 3.29 -5.45 -6.37
CA ILE A 41 3.82 -6.67 -5.75
C ILE A 41 4.61 -7.45 -6.80
N VAL A 42 5.81 -7.89 -6.44
CA VAL A 42 6.78 -8.52 -7.33
C VAL A 42 6.91 -10.01 -7.00
N LEU A 43 5.81 -10.74 -7.13
CA LEU A 43 5.80 -12.20 -7.05
C LEU A 43 5.87 -12.81 -8.46
N SER A 44 6.47 -13.98 -8.60
CA SER A 44 6.40 -14.76 -9.84
C SER A 44 4.99 -15.29 -10.07
N ALA A 45 4.57 -15.43 -11.32
CA ALA A 45 3.22 -15.88 -11.67
C ALA A 45 2.87 -17.25 -11.08
N GLU A 46 3.86 -18.13 -10.92
CA GLU A 46 3.73 -19.46 -10.32
C GLU A 46 3.50 -19.42 -8.79
N ASN A 47 3.79 -18.29 -8.14
CA ASN A 47 3.69 -18.10 -6.69
C ASN A 47 2.63 -17.06 -6.31
N LEU A 48 1.66 -16.78 -7.19
CA LEU A 48 0.56 -15.88 -6.85
C LEU A 48 -0.48 -16.63 -6.01
N PRO A 49 -0.67 -16.27 -4.74
CA PRO A 49 -1.67 -16.92 -3.92
C PRO A 49 -3.08 -16.53 -4.38
N GLU A 50 -4.04 -17.45 -4.26
CA GLU A 50 -5.42 -17.25 -4.74
C GLU A 50 -6.13 -16.06 -4.11
N TRP A 51 -5.73 -15.68 -2.90
CA TRP A 51 -6.27 -14.51 -2.21
C TRP A 51 -5.76 -13.18 -2.78
N LEU A 52 -4.68 -13.18 -3.56
CA LEU A 52 -4.09 -11.97 -4.13
C LEU A 52 -4.78 -11.58 -5.45
N LEU A 53 -5.88 -10.84 -5.34
CA LEU A 53 -6.72 -10.47 -6.48
C LEU A 53 -6.07 -9.50 -7.47
N THR A 54 -5.17 -8.62 -7.00
CA THR A 54 -4.36 -7.76 -7.86
C THR A 54 -2.94 -7.63 -7.33
N THR A 55 -1.98 -7.47 -8.23
CA THR A 55 -0.59 -7.16 -7.90
C THR A 55 -0.28 -5.68 -8.03
N THR A 56 -1.15 -4.90 -8.68
CA THR A 56 -1.00 -3.45 -8.89
C THR A 56 -2.16 -2.70 -8.27
N PHE A 57 -1.84 -1.70 -7.46
CA PHE A 57 -2.83 -0.89 -6.75
C PHE A 57 -2.24 0.48 -6.42
N SER A 58 -3.10 1.43 -6.10
CA SER A 58 -2.69 2.78 -5.72
C SER A 58 -3.18 3.11 -4.32
N ILE A 59 -2.36 3.85 -3.58
CA ILE A 59 -2.71 4.38 -2.25
C ILE A 59 -2.66 5.89 -2.33
N VAL A 60 -3.71 6.54 -1.83
CA VAL A 60 -3.77 7.99 -1.66
C VAL A 60 -3.74 8.29 -0.17
N TYR A 61 -2.71 9.01 0.25
CA TYR A 61 -2.67 9.64 1.56
C TYR A 61 -3.09 11.09 1.40
N SER A 62 -4.13 11.51 2.10
CA SER A 62 -4.50 12.92 2.17
C SER A 62 -4.60 13.37 3.62
N ARG A 63 -4.23 14.63 3.87
CA ARG A 63 -4.41 15.26 5.17
C ARG A 63 -5.62 16.19 5.10
N ALA A 64 -6.63 15.92 5.93
CA ALA A 64 -7.71 16.88 6.13
C ALA A 64 -7.22 17.97 7.09
N GLU A 65 -6.97 19.18 6.56
CA GLU A 65 -6.46 20.31 7.35
C GLU A 65 -7.37 20.69 8.53
N ALA A 66 -8.67 20.43 8.42
CA ALA A 66 -9.67 20.79 9.42
C ALA A 66 -9.62 19.92 10.71
N GLU A 67 -9.06 18.71 10.65
CA GLU A 67 -9.23 17.72 11.73
C GLU A 67 -7.93 17.02 12.16
N ASN A 68 -6.77 17.37 11.58
CA ASN A 68 -5.52 16.62 11.76
C ASN A 68 -5.68 15.10 11.46
N ALA A 69 -6.64 14.75 10.61
CA ALA A 69 -6.91 13.37 10.23
C ALA A 69 -6.13 13.02 8.95
N ASN A 70 -5.45 11.87 8.98
CA ASN A 70 -4.88 11.26 7.78
C ASN A 70 -5.90 10.30 7.18
N ILE A 71 -6.30 10.56 5.94
CA ILE A 71 -7.18 9.68 5.18
C ILE A 71 -6.30 8.82 4.29
N VAL A 72 -6.54 7.50 4.33
CA VAL A 72 -5.91 6.53 3.42
C VAL A 72 -7.00 5.96 2.54
N SER A 73 -6.87 6.15 1.24
CA SER A 73 -7.73 5.50 0.24
C SER A 73 -6.89 4.55 -0.57
N VAL A 74 -7.35 3.31 -0.72
CA VAL A 74 -6.70 2.31 -1.57
C VAL A 74 -7.63 2.01 -2.73
N SER A 75 -7.13 2.21 -3.96
CA SER A 75 -7.84 1.81 -5.17
C SER A 75 -7.18 0.58 -5.79
N ALA A 76 -8.00 -0.45 -5.98
CA ALA A 76 -7.69 -1.65 -6.74
C ALA A 76 -8.70 -1.75 -7.88
N ASP A 77 -8.29 -2.24 -9.05
CA ASP A 77 -9.13 -2.30 -10.26
C ASP A 77 -10.30 -3.30 -10.15
N SER A 78 -10.40 -4.05 -9.04
CA SER A 78 -11.49 -4.97 -8.76
C SER A 78 -12.25 -4.54 -7.50
N GLY A 79 -13.57 -4.66 -7.51
CA GLY A 79 -14.40 -4.57 -6.30
C GLY A 79 -14.12 -5.77 -5.40
N THR A 80 -12.94 -5.80 -4.78
CA THR A 80 -12.41 -6.96 -4.06
C THR A 80 -13.27 -7.28 -2.85
N THR A 81 -13.80 -8.49 -2.76
CA THR A 81 -14.49 -9.02 -1.58
C THR A 81 -13.62 -10.00 -0.77
N ASN A 82 -12.37 -10.23 -1.20
CA ASN A 82 -11.47 -11.14 -0.50
C ASN A 82 -10.83 -10.43 0.70
N ARG A 83 -11.20 -10.88 1.90
CA ARG A 83 -10.72 -10.33 3.17
C ARG A 83 -9.19 -10.32 3.30
N TYR A 84 -8.48 -11.35 2.84
CA TYR A 84 -7.02 -11.40 2.96
C TYR A 84 -6.35 -10.39 2.03
N HIS A 85 -6.93 -10.17 0.84
CA HIS A 85 -6.49 -9.09 -0.05
C HIS A 85 -6.61 -7.73 0.65
N GLU A 86 -7.74 -7.46 1.28
CA GLU A 86 -7.98 -6.20 2.00
C GLU A 86 -7.03 -6.03 3.21
N ILE A 87 -6.78 -7.09 3.98
CA ILE A 87 -5.81 -7.09 5.07
C ILE A 87 -4.41 -6.75 4.55
N MET A 88 -3.99 -7.38 3.44
CA MET A 88 -2.73 -7.10 2.79
C MET A 88 -2.63 -5.62 2.38
N LEU A 89 -3.64 -5.09 1.69
CA LEU A 89 -3.66 -3.68 1.27
C LEU A 89 -3.54 -2.73 2.47
N SER A 90 -4.26 -3.02 3.55
CA SER A 90 -4.22 -2.24 4.80
C SER A 90 -2.82 -2.24 5.43
N ILE A 91 -2.21 -3.42 5.58
CA ILE A 91 -0.87 -3.56 6.16
C ILE A 91 0.18 -2.88 5.29
N VAL A 92 0.16 -3.10 3.97
CA VAL A 92 1.11 -2.47 3.05
C VAL A 92 0.99 -0.94 3.11
N SER A 93 -0.23 -0.40 3.13
CA SER A 93 -0.45 1.04 3.23
C SER A 93 0.09 1.63 4.54
N SER A 94 -0.12 0.95 5.67
CA SER A 94 0.43 1.39 6.96
C SER A 94 1.95 1.33 6.99
N TYR A 95 2.53 0.28 6.42
CA TYR A 95 3.97 0.07 6.37
C TYR A 95 4.67 1.16 5.56
N ILE A 96 4.17 1.47 4.35
CA ILE A 96 4.72 2.55 3.52
C ILE A 96 4.64 3.88 4.26
N LYS A 97 3.48 4.19 4.86
CA LYS A 97 3.30 5.44 5.60
C LYS A 97 4.32 5.59 6.73
N LEU A 98 4.48 4.56 7.57
CA LEU A 98 5.46 4.54 8.65
C LEU A 98 6.90 4.67 8.14
N LYS A 99 7.23 4.01 7.03
CA LYS A 99 8.56 4.09 6.44
C LYS A 99 8.89 5.50 5.95
N GLU A 100 7.95 6.15 5.28
CA GLU A 100 8.16 7.47 4.69
C GLU A 100 8.11 8.59 5.74
N ASP A 101 7.24 8.48 6.75
CA ASP A 101 7.20 9.43 7.86
C ASP A 101 8.51 9.39 8.68
N ARG A 102 9.12 8.19 8.85
CA ARG A 102 10.45 8.06 9.46
C ARG A 102 11.56 8.72 8.64
N VAL A 103 11.46 8.68 7.32
CA VAL A 103 12.46 9.30 6.43
C VAL A 103 12.32 10.83 6.44
N GLY A 104 11.11 11.37 6.59
CA GLY A 104 10.87 12.81 6.69
C GLY A 104 11.21 13.46 8.03
N LEU A 105 11.61 12.67 9.04
CA LEU A 105 12.05 13.14 10.37
C LEU A 105 13.57 13.32 10.48
N ASN A 106 14.34 12.94 9.45
CA ASN A 106 15.78 13.17 9.32
C ASN A 106 16.06 14.26 8.29
#